data_AF-A0A0P7YSM2-F1
#
_entry.id   AF-A0A0P7YSM2-F1
#
_cell.length_a   1.000
_cell.length_b   1.000
_cell.length_c   1.000
_cell.angle_alpha   90.00
_cell.angle_beta   90.00
_cell.angle_gamma   90.00
#
_symmetry.space_group_name_H-M   'P 1'
#
loop_
_entity.id
_entity.type
_entity.pdbx_description
1 polymer ?
#
loop_
_entity_poly.entity_id
_entity_poly.type
_entity_poly.pdbx_seq_one_letter_code
_entity_poly.pdbx_strand_id
1 'polypeptide(L)'
;MPTEVALISQADDQAMRQEIHRYPPGQDKQSTILEYRSLNRATVFFENGAFSQGSIQWGPFSEFGAELGFIAGSRRLRIVQLFAQASHEFKQLTLIREQLKGTDTPEKPPLTLNDLIGTWQGEALTQYADLRPQTTQATQLSIEILSANQIRQTIQLPNLPPITSIGSVAGQVISFDGGSQPVQVLLLPDGASATCPKRIIPRQPLFLEAGWLIDSHTRQRMIRSYDTSGAWLSLTLVTEHKI
;
A
#
# COMPACT_ATOMS: atom_id res chain seq x y z
N MET A 1 2.16 -18.77 -6.69
CA MET A 1 1.10 -19.64 -7.23
C MET A 1 0.33 -18.86 -8.28
N PRO A 2 -0.03 -19.45 -9.43
CA PRO A 2 -0.92 -18.81 -10.40
C PRO A 2 -2.33 -18.64 -9.86
N THR A 3 -2.97 -17.53 -10.24
CA THR A 3 -4.35 -17.21 -9.86
C THR A 3 -5.11 -16.58 -11.02
N GLU A 4 -6.42 -16.82 -11.10
CA GLU A 4 -7.34 -16.09 -11.98
C GLU A 4 -8.43 -15.46 -11.11
N VAL A 5 -8.74 -14.19 -11.36
CA VAL A 5 -9.79 -13.45 -10.66
C VAL A 5 -10.74 -12.84 -11.68
N ALA A 6 -12.04 -13.09 -11.51
CA ALA A 6 -13.10 -12.46 -12.29
C ALA A 6 -13.99 -11.62 -11.37
N LEU A 7 -14.34 -10.41 -11.83
CA LEU A 7 -15.35 -9.56 -11.21
C LEU A 7 -16.49 -9.44 -12.22
N ILE A 8 -17.65 -10.00 -11.88
CA ILE A 8 -18.79 -10.15 -12.77
C ILE A 8 -19.95 -9.35 -12.18
N SER A 9 -20.37 -8.30 -12.90
CA SER A 9 -21.56 -7.54 -12.53
C SER A 9 -22.81 -8.41 -12.63
N GLN A 10 -23.74 -8.19 -11.70
CA GLN A 10 -25.02 -8.86 -11.62
C GLN A 10 -26.12 -7.85 -11.28
N ALA A 11 -27.36 -8.22 -11.61
CA ALA A 11 -28.55 -7.44 -11.26
C ALA A 11 -28.44 -5.96 -11.65
N ASP A 12 -28.07 -5.68 -12.91
CA ASP A 12 -27.95 -4.31 -13.46
C ASP A 12 -26.99 -3.41 -12.64
N ASP A 13 -25.75 -3.91 -12.44
CA ASP A 13 -24.69 -3.27 -11.65
C ASP A 13 -25.01 -3.03 -10.15
N GLN A 14 -26.09 -3.63 -9.62
CA GLN A 14 -26.43 -3.56 -8.19
C GLN A 14 -25.82 -4.69 -7.33
N ALA A 15 -25.14 -5.64 -7.97
CA ALA A 15 -24.41 -6.69 -7.29
C ALA A 15 -23.14 -7.06 -8.06
N MET A 16 -22.15 -7.58 -7.34
CA MET A 16 -20.88 -8.03 -7.89
C MET A 16 -20.59 -9.45 -7.41
N ARG A 17 -20.27 -10.34 -8.34
CA ARG A 17 -19.73 -11.68 -8.05
C ARG A 17 -18.25 -11.69 -8.32
N GLN A 18 -17.46 -12.03 -7.31
CA GLN A 18 -16.03 -12.26 -7.44
C GLN A 18 -15.76 -13.76 -7.45
N GLU A 19 -15.08 -14.23 -8.49
CA GLU A 19 -14.56 -15.58 -8.57
C GLU A 19 -13.05 -15.55 -8.45
N ILE A 20 -12.50 -16.30 -7.50
CA ILE A 20 -11.06 -16.42 -7.28
C ILE A 20 -10.68 -17.89 -7.48
N HIS A 21 -9.82 -18.14 -8.45
CA HIS A 21 -9.27 -19.45 -8.75
C HIS A 21 -7.78 -19.47 -8.44
N ARG A 22 -7.33 -20.42 -7.62
CA ARG A 22 -5.93 -20.64 -7.29
C ARG A 22 -5.48 -22.00 -7.84
N TYR A 23 -4.29 -22.03 -8.42
CA TYR A 23 -3.71 -23.21 -9.05
C TYR A 23 -2.43 -23.65 -8.31
N PRO A 24 -2.54 -24.23 -7.11
CA PRO A 24 -1.40 -24.75 -6.37
C PRO A 24 -0.69 -25.88 -7.16
N PRO A 25 0.65 -25.91 -7.23
CA PRO A 25 1.36 -26.99 -7.92
C PRO A 25 1.06 -28.36 -7.32
N GLY A 26 0.68 -29.32 -8.15
CA GLY A 26 0.42 -30.71 -7.74
C GLY A 26 -0.86 -30.91 -6.90
N GLN A 27 -1.76 -29.93 -6.89
CA GLN A 27 -3.03 -29.98 -6.16
C GLN A 27 -4.18 -29.53 -7.06
N ASP A 28 -5.40 -29.88 -6.69
CA ASP A 28 -6.60 -29.47 -7.42
C ASP A 28 -6.82 -27.95 -7.38
N LYS A 29 -7.50 -27.44 -8.42
CA LYS A 29 -7.94 -26.04 -8.50
C LYS A 29 -8.79 -25.69 -7.28
N GLN A 30 -8.36 -24.68 -6.53
CA GLN A 30 -9.13 -24.16 -5.40
C GLN A 30 -9.95 -22.95 -5.87
N SER A 31 -11.26 -22.97 -5.65
CA SER A 31 -12.16 -21.89 -6.07
C SER A 31 -12.85 -21.27 -4.86
N THR A 32 -12.91 -19.94 -4.84
CA THR A 32 -13.67 -19.16 -3.88
C THR A 32 -14.62 -18.25 -4.66
N ILE A 33 -15.89 -18.23 -4.29
CA ILE A 33 -16.90 -17.33 -4.86
C ILE A 33 -17.38 -16.41 -3.73
N LEU A 34 -17.38 -15.12 -3.99
CA LEU A 34 -17.84 -14.08 -3.07
C LEU A 34 -18.89 -13.23 -3.80
N GLU A 35 -19.97 -12.89 -3.12
CA GLU A 35 -21.05 -12.07 -3.68
C GLU A 35 -21.24 -10.82 -2.82
N TYR A 36 -21.32 -9.67 -3.48
CA TYR A 36 -21.40 -8.36 -2.84
C TYR A 36 -22.62 -7.61 -3.35
N ARG A 37 -23.43 -7.09 -2.43
CA ARG A 37 -24.46 -6.09 -2.70
C ARG A 37 -24.12 -4.73 -2.09
N SER A 38 -23.15 -4.73 -1.18
CA SER A 38 -22.62 -3.55 -0.52
C SER A 38 -21.19 -3.83 -0.07
N LEU A 39 -20.45 -2.77 0.22
CA LEU A 39 -19.10 -2.83 0.76
C LEU A 39 -19.13 -2.46 2.24
N ASN A 40 -18.31 -3.13 3.04
CA ASN A 40 -18.15 -2.73 4.43
C ASN A 40 -17.41 -1.38 4.51
N ARG A 41 -17.58 -0.66 5.62
CA ARG A 41 -16.91 0.64 5.83
C ARG A 41 -15.38 0.56 5.79
N ALA A 42 -14.82 -0.62 6.00
CA ALA A 42 -13.39 -0.84 6.01
C ALA A 42 -12.76 -0.87 4.61
N THR A 43 -13.60 -0.90 3.56
CA THR A 43 -13.21 -0.97 2.15
C THR A 43 -13.53 0.35 1.47
N VAL A 44 -12.52 0.98 0.87
CA VAL A 44 -12.64 2.30 0.24
C VAL A 44 -11.95 2.30 -1.11
N PHE A 45 -12.56 2.96 -2.09
CA PHE A 45 -12.09 3.09 -3.47
C PHE A 45 -11.84 4.54 -3.84
N PHE A 46 -10.80 4.76 -4.64
CA PHE A 46 -10.60 5.97 -5.43
C PHE A 46 -11.27 5.80 -6.79
N GLU A 47 -11.49 6.91 -7.51
CA GLU A 47 -12.22 6.91 -8.79
C GLU A 47 -11.59 5.99 -9.85
N ASN A 48 -10.27 5.84 -9.85
CA ASN A 48 -9.55 4.94 -10.77
C ASN A 48 -9.66 3.45 -10.38
N GLY A 49 -10.39 3.12 -9.32
CA GLY A 49 -10.56 1.77 -8.79
C GLY A 49 -9.42 1.30 -7.87
N ALA A 50 -8.38 2.12 -7.63
CA ALA A 50 -7.43 1.85 -6.56
C ALA A 50 -8.17 1.83 -5.22
N PHE A 51 -7.78 0.95 -4.30
CA PHE A 51 -8.57 0.70 -3.09
C PHE A 51 -7.74 0.25 -1.91
N SER A 52 -8.33 0.33 -0.72
CA SER A 52 -7.83 -0.39 0.45
C SER A 52 -8.97 -1.05 1.21
N GLN A 53 -8.70 -2.25 1.73
CA GLN A 53 -9.54 -2.97 2.67
C GLN A 53 -8.68 -3.39 3.86
N GLY A 54 -9.12 -3.17 5.11
CA GLY A 54 -8.33 -3.58 6.27
C GLY A 54 -9.03 -3.39 7.60
N SER A 55 -8.32 -3.58 8.70
CA SER A 55 -8.89 -3.37 10.03
C SER A 55 -9.34 -1.91 10.22
N ILE A 56 -10.52 -1.69 10.81
CA ILE A 56 -10.99 -0.34 11.20
C ILE A 56 -10.44 0.10 12.56
N GLN A 57 -9.98 -0.86 13.36
CA GLN A 57 -9.45 -0.67 14.69
C GLN A 57 -8.29 -1.64 14.90
N TRP A 58 -7.15 -1.13 15.32
CA TRP A 58 -6.10 -1.94 15.91
C TRP A 58 -6.43 -2.22 17.37
N GLY A 59 -6.22 -3.46 17.83
CA GLY A 59 -6.44 -3.85 19.21
C GLY A 59 -5.49 -4.97 19.64
N PRO A 60 -5.25 -5.15 20.96
CA PRO A 60 -4.29 -6.13 21.47
C PRO A 60 -4.60 -7.59 21.12
N PHE A 61 -5.86 -7.88 20.78
CA PHE A 61 -6.35 -9.25 20.55
C PHE A 61 -7.03 -9.41 19.19
N SER A 62 -6.83 -8.50 18.24
CA SER A 62 -7.36 -8.65 16.88
C SER A 62 -6.23 -8.90 15.88
N GLU A 63 -6.54 -9.66 14.83
CA GLU A 63 -5.68 -9.63 13.65
C GLU A 63 -5.68 -8.21 13.07
N PHE A 64 -4.48 -7.74 12.74
CA PHE A 64 -4.30 -6.40 12.19
C PHE A 64 -3.57 -6.47 10.87
N GLY A 65 -4.11 -5.73 9.91
CA GLY A 65 -3.53 -5.62 8.59
C GLY A 65 -4.44 -4.88 7.64
N ALA A 66 -3.92 -4.66 6.45
CA ALA A 66 -4.67 -4.11 5.35
C ALA A 66 -4.13 -4.62 4.02
N GLU A 67 -5.02 -4.65 3.05
CA GLU A 67 -4.73 -4.73 1.64
C GLU A 67 -4.76 -3.32 1.04
N LEU A 68 -3.77 -3.02 0.21
CA LEU A 68 -3.67 -1.80 -0.59
C LEU A 68 -3.52 -2.20 -2.05
N GLY A 69 -4.46 -1.81 -2.90
CA GLY A 69 -4.56 -2.19 -4.29
C GLY A 69 -4.45 -1.00 -5.23
N PHE A 70 -3.52 -1.07 -6.18
CA PHE A 70 -3.31 -0.09 -7.24
C PHE A 70 -3.84 -0.61 -8.58
N ILE A 71 -4.22 0.30 -9.45
CA ILE A 71 -4.64 0.01 -10.83
C ILE A 71 -3.91 0.98 -11.76
N ALA A 72 -3.21 0.44 -12.76
CA ALA A 72 -2.56 1.21 -13.82
C ALA A 72 -2.71 0.48 -15.16
N GLY A 73 -3.52 1.04 -16.06
CA GLY A 73 -3.83 0.41 -17.35
C GLY A 73 -4.41 -1.00 -17.17
N SER A 74 -3.78 -1.98 -17.81
CA SER A 74 -4.16 -3.40 -17.78
C SER A 74 -3.62 -4.17 -16.56
N ARG A 75 -2.99 -3.49 -15.60
CA ARG A 75 -2.29 -4.12 -14.47
C ARG A 75 -2.87 -3.68 -13.14
N ARG A 76 -2.89 -4.61 -12.20
CA ARG A 76 -3.15 -4.32 -10.78
C ARG A 76 -2.03 -4.86 -9.92
N LEU A 77 -1.71 -4.11 -8.87
CA LEU A 77 -0.75 -4.51 -7.87
C LEU A 77 -1.40 -4.39 -6.49
N ARG A 78 -1.49 -5.49 -5.76
CA ARG A 78 -2.11 -5.51 -4.43
C ARG A 78 -1.10 -6.02 -3.41
N ILE A 79 -0.98 -5.29 -2.30
CA ILE A 79 -0.10 -5.65 -1.19
C ILE A 79 -0.95 -5.85 0.05
N VAL A 80 -0.85 -7.03 0.65
CA VAL A 80 -1.44 -7.34 1.96
C VAL A 80 -0.33 -7.36 3.00
N GLN A 81 -0.50 -6.57 4.06
CA GLN A 81 0.42 -6.51 5.20
C GLN A 81 -0.30 -7.02 6.44
N LEU A 82 0.25 -8.04 7.10
CA LEU A 82 -0.34 -8.69 8.27
C LEU A 82 0.62 -8.67 9.46
N PHE A 83 0.07 -8.45 10.65
CA PHE A 83 0.79 -8.43 11.92
C PHE A 83 0.35 -9.57 12.82
N ALA A 84 1.28 -10.12 13.60
CA ALA A 84 1.01 -11.17 14.55
C ALA A 84 0.19 -10.62 15.73
N GLN A 85 -0.92 -11.28 16.06
CA GLN A 85 -1.79 -10.88 17.16
C GLN A 85 -1.05 -10.82 18.50
N ALA A 86 -0.20 -11.81 18.81
CA ALA A 86 0.45 -11.92 20.12
C ALA A 86 1.65 -10.97 20.31
N SER A 87 2.52 -10.84 19.32
CA SER A 87 3.73 -10.01 19.43
C SER A 87 3.56 -8.60 18.87
N HIS A 88 2.54 -8.38 18.05
CA HIS A 88 2.33 -7.17 17.22
C HIS A 88 3.45 -6.93 16.21
N GLU A 89 4.28 -7.94 15.94
CA GLU A 89 5.34 -7.87 14.94
C GLU A 89 4.76 -8.07 13.54
N PHE A 90 5.44 -7.49 12.57
CA PHE A 90 5.16 -7.77 11.17
C PHE A 90 5.31 -9.27 10.91
N LYS A 91 4.23 -9.91 10.44
CA LYS A 91 4.14 -11.37 10.28
C LYS A 91 4.32 -11.79 8.82
N GLN A 92 3.62 -11.13 7.92
CA GLN A 92 3.54 -11.58 6.53
C GLN A 92 3.22 -10.44 5.57
N LEU A 93 3.87 -10.50 4.41
CA LEU A 93 3.49 -9.77 3.22
C LEU A 93 2.92 -10.72 2.17
N THR A 94 1.84 -10.33 1.49
CA THR A 94 1.41 -10.99 0.25
C THR A 94 1.41 -9.96 -0.87
N LEU A 95 2.21 -10.20 -1.91
CA LEU A 95 2.24 -9.39 -3.13
C LEU A 95 1.45 -10.13 -4.21
N ILE A 96 0.38 -9.49 -4.71
CA ILE A 96 -0.50 -10.03 -5.73
C ILE A 96 -0.39 -9.15 -6.97
N ARG A 97 0.23 -9.69 -8.01
CA ARG A 97 0.48 -9.03 -9.29
C ARG A 97 -0.49 -9.59 -10.30
N GLU A 98 -1.35 -8.74 -10.83
CA GLU A 98 -2.42 -9.15 -11.73
C GLU A 98 -2.31 -8.41 -13.06
N GLN A 99 -2.75 -9.10 -14.10
CA GLN A 99 -2.83 -8.59 -15.46
C GLN A 99 -4.18 -8.95 -16.04
N LEU A 100 -4.77 -8.00 -16.78
CA LEU A 100 -6.03 -8.22 -17.47
C LEU A 100 -5.85 -9.29 -18.55
N LYS A 101 -6.76 -10.28 -18.56
CA LYS A 101 -6.75 -11.36 -19.55
C LYS A 101 -6.78 -10.80 -20.97
N GLY A 102 -5.90 -11.32 -21.83
CA GLY A 102 -5.77 -10.87 -23.23
C GLY A 102 -4.86 -9.66 -23.43
N THR A 103 -4.17 -9.19 -22.39
CA THR A 103 -3.13 -8.15 -22.49
C THR A 103 -1.74 -8.74 -22.25
N ASP A 104 -0.70 -8.01 -22.69
CA ASP A 104 0.71 -8.44 -22.67
C ASP A 104 1.64 -7.47 -21.91
N THR A 105 1.08 -6.47 -21.23
CA THR A 105 1.82 -5.49 -20.42
C THR A 105 2.74 -6.16 -19.37
N PRO A 106 4.07 -6.07 -19.52
CA PRO A 106 5.03 -6.86 -18.75
C PRO A 106 5.15 -6.38 -17.30
N GLU A 107 5.55 -7.29 -16.40
CA GLU A 107 5.98 -6.94 -15.05
C GLU A 107 7.17 -5.97 -15.10
N LYS A 108 7.27 -5.12 -14.08
CA LYS A 108 8.40 -4.20 -13.90
C LYS A 108 9.56 -4.93 -13.23
N PRO A 109 10.81 -4.44 -13.41
CA PRO A 109 11.94 -4.93 -12.62
C PRO A 109 11.66 -4.83 -11.10
N PRO A 110 12.30 -5.67 -10.28
CA PRO A 110 12.28 -5.48 -8.84
C PRO A 110 12.76 -4.08 -8.46
N LEU A 111 12.06 -3.45 -7.52
CA LEU A 111 12.38 -2.11 -7.06
C LEU A 111 13.75 -2.09 -6.39
N THR A 112 14.56 -1.10 -6.72
CA THR A 112 15.85 -0.83 -6.10
C THR A 112 15.83 0.54 -5.43
N LEU A 113 16.79 0.77 -4.52
CA LEU A 113 16.93 2.10 -3.90
C LEU A 113 17.20 3.18 -4.96
N ASN A 114 18.03 2.89 -5.97
CA ASN A 114 18.41 3.84 -7.01
C ASN A 114 17.20 4.35 -7.80
N ASP A 115 16.16 3.52 -7.98
CA ASP A 115 14.94 3.93 -8.66
C ASP A 115 14.23 5.07 -7.90
N LEU A 116 14.35 5.09 -6.56
CA LEU A 116 13.70 6.05 -5.67
C LEU A 116 14.49 7.34 -5.43
N ILE A 117 15.83 7.31 -5.60
CA ILE A 117 16.69 8.48 -5.36
C ILE A 117 16.28 9.64 -6.27
N GLY A 118 16.16 10.84 -5.71
CA GLY A 118 15.78 12.06 -6.42
C GLY A 118 14.64 12.80 -5.74
N THR A 119 14.05 13.74 -6.49
CA THR A 119 12.89 14.52 -6.03
C THR A 119 11.65 14.10 -6.79
N TRP A 120 10.59 13.84 -6.04
CA TRP A 120 9.26 13.50 -6.52
C TRP A 120 8.29 14.60 -6.14
N GLN A 121 7.46 15.06 -7.07
CA GLN A 121 6.41 16.03 -6.82
C GLN A 121 5.08 15.50 -7.32
N GLY A 122 4.00 15.78 -6.60
CA GLY A 122 2.69 15.32 -7.02
C GLY A 122 1.58 15.73 -6.08
N GLU A 123 0.53 14.93 -6.08
CA GLU A 123 -0.72 15.24 -5.40
C GLU A 123 -1.16 14.05 -4.53
N ALA A 124 -1.65 14.36 -3.33
CA ALA A 124 -2.26 13.41 -2.41
C ALA A 124 -3.76 13.68 -2.30
N LEU A 125 -4.56 12.66 -2.62
CA LEU A 125 -6.00 12.63 -2.44
C LEU A 125 -6.33 11.81 -1.19
N THR A 126 -7.01 12.41 -0.21
CA THR A 126 -7.32 11.77 1.07
C THR A 126 -8.82 11.64 1.29
N GLN A 127 -9.27 10.41 1.52
CA GLN A 127 -10.62 10.08 1.95
C GLN A 127 -10.62 9.72 3.45
N TYR A 128 -11.67 10.10 4.17
CA TYR A 128 -11.72 9.98 5.63
C TYR A 128 -12.76 8.96 6.08
N ALA A 129 -12.44 8.25 7.16
CA ALA A 129 -13.31 7.21 7.73
C ALA A 129 -14.65 7.76 8.26
N ASP A 130 -14.70 9.04 8.61
CA ASP A 130 -15.89 9.75 9.07
C ASP A 130 -16.75 10.36 7.94
N LEU A 131 -16.40 10.06 6.67
CA LEU A 131 -17.13 10.47 5.47
C LEU A 131 -17.17 11.98 5.24
N ARG A 132 -16.28 12.77 5.87
CA ARG A 132 -16.10 14.16 5.48
C ARG A 132 -15.59 14.24 4.02
N PRO A 133 -15.79 15.36 3.32
CA PRO A 133 -15.31 15.53 1.95
C PRO A 133 -13.82 15.20 1.81
N GLN A 134 -13.46 14.56 0.69
CA GLN A 134 -12.07 14.26 0.39
C GLN A 134 -11.27 15.56 0.21
N THR A 135 -9.99 15.49 0.55
CA THR A 135 -9.07 16.63 0.40
C THR A 135 -7.95 16.29 -0.57
N THR A 136 -7.49 17.33 -1.24
CA THR A 136 -6.39 17.26 -2.19
C THR A 136 -5.30 18.21 -1.74
N GLN A 137 -4.05 17.73 -1.75
CA GLN A 137 -2.89 18.56 -1.41
C GLN A 137 -1.68 18.22 -2.26
N ALA A 138 -0.88 19.23 -2.60
CA ALA A 138 0.42 19.01 -3.21
C ALA A 138 1.37 18.30 -2.24
N THR A 139 2.31 17.53 -2.78
CA THR A 139 3.34 16.83 -2.02
C THR A 139 4.67 16.90 -2.73
N GLN A 140 5.76 16.93 -1.97
CA GLN A 140 7.11 16.72 -2.48
C GLN A 140 7.86 15.75 -1.57
N LEU A 141 8.56 14.80 -2.17
CA LEU A 141 9.39 13.81 -1.51
C LEU A 141 10.79 13.86 -2.12
N SER A 142 11.80 14.11 -1.30
CA SER A 142 13.20 14.03 -1.71
C SER A 142 13.89 12.88 -1.00
N ILE A 143 14.63 12.07 -1.76
CA ILE A 143 15.40 10.93 -1.26
C ILE A 143 16.84 11.10 -1.72
N GLU A 144 17.76 11.21 -0.77
CA GLU A 144 19.19 11.48 -1.00
C GLU A 144 20.04 10.39 -0.36
N ILE A 145 21.14 10.01 -1.02
CA ILE A 145 22.16 9.13 -0.43
C ILE A 145 23.08 9.98 0.45
N LEU A 146 23.19 9.63 1.73
CA LEU A 146 24.14 10.24 2.66
C LEU A 146 25.46 9.47 2.72
N SER A 147 25.39 8.15 2.64
CA SER A 147 26.53 7.24 2.61
C SER A 147 26.11 5.91 1.98
N ALA A 148 27.04 4.96 1.82
CA ALA A 148 26.77 3.66 1.19
C ALA A 148 25.55 2.93 1.78
N ASN A 149 25.27 3.10 3.08
CA ASN A 149 24.19 2.41 3.79
C ASN A 149 23.21 3.37 4.46
N GLN A 150 23.19 4.65 4.08
CA GLN A 150 22.28 5.63 4.68
C GLN A 150 21.67 6.55 3.65
N ILE A 151 20.38 6.82 3.83
CA ILE A 151 19.64 7.79 3.04
C ILE A 151 19.00 8.84 3.94
N ARG A 152 18.73 10.01 3.35
CA ARG A 152 17.84 11.02 3.90
C ARG A 152 16.56 11.01 3.09
N GLN A 153 15.43 11.00 3.79
CA GLN A 153 14.11 11.23 3.23
C GLN A 153 13.57 12.54 3.77
N THR A 154 13.09 13.42 2.90
CA THR A 154 12.41 14.67 3.27
C THR A 154 11.05 14.72 2.60
N ILE A 155 9.99 14.85 3.39
CA ILE A 155 8.62 15.06 2.91
C ILE A 155 8.25 16.52 3.18
N GLN A 156 7.84 17.23 2.13
CA GLN A 156 7.35 18.59 2.20
C GLN A 156 5.88 18.62 1.79
N LEU A 157 5.06 19.20 2.67
CA LEU A 157 3.65 19.48 2.43
C LEU A 157 3.43 21.00 2.50
N PRO A 158 2.45 21.56 1.75
CA PRO A 158 2.14 22.98 1.83
C PRO A 158 1.81 23.41 3.26
N ASN A 159 2.37 24.55 3.69
CA ASN A 159 2.10 25.18 5.00
C ASN A 159 2.48 24.34 6.23
N LEU A 160 3.27 23.28 6.07
CA LEU A 160 3.79 22.48 7.17
C LEU A 160 5.33 22.45 7.13
N PRO A 161 6.00 22.37 8.30
CA PRO A 161 7.43 22.12 8.34
C PRO A 161 7.78 20.80 7.62
N PRO A 162 8.93 20.74 6.92
CA PRO A 162 9.39 19.49 6.31
C PRO A 162 9.61 18.41 7.37
N ILE A 163 9.18 17.19 7.06
CA ILE A 163 9.48 16.00 7.86
C ILE A 163 10.72 15.36 7.27
N THR A 164 11.82 15.37 8.02
CA THR A 164 13.09 14.75 7.62
C THR A 164 13.34 13.49 8.44
N SER A 165 13.81 12.42 7.80
CA SER A 165 14.17 11.16 8.44
C SER A 165 15.43 10.58 7.82
N ILE A 166 16.24 9.91 8.63
CA ILE A 166 17.44 9.19 8.17
C ILE A 166 17.12 7.70 8.22
N GLY A 167 17.30 7.04 7.08
CA GLY A 167 17.08 5.60 6.94
C GLY A 167 18.41 4.87 6.80
N SER A 168 18.53 3.69 7.41
CA SER A 168 19.64 2.76 7.15
C SER A 168 19.23 1.73 6.09
N VAL A 169 20.14 1.39 5.20
CA VAL A 169 19.89 0.49 4.06
C VAL A 169 20.62 -0.84 4.30
N ALA A 170 19.88 -1.94 4.20
CA ALA A 170 20.40 -3.29 4.28
C ALA A 170 19.72 -4.19 3.24
N GLY A 171 20.38 -4.39 2.10
CA GLY A 171 19.82 -5.12 0.97
C GLY A 171 18.54 -4.47 0.46
N GLN A 172 17.44 -5.22 0.44
CA GLN A 172 16.12 -4.76 -0.03
C GLN A 172 15.28 -4.09 1.05
N VAL A 173 15.88 -3.72 2.19
CA VAL A 173 15.18 -3.11 3.33
C VAL A 173 15.80 -1.77 3.69
N ILE A 174 14.95 -0.76 3.89
CA ILE A 174 15.32 0.54 4.45
C ILE A 174 14.65 0.66 5.82
N SER A 175 15.42 0.91 6.88
CA SER A 175 14.92 1.06 8.24
C SER A 175 14.98 2.52 8.70
N PHE A 176 13.85 3.04 9.17
CA PHE A 176 13.73 4.36 9.79
C PHE A 176 13.38 4.19 11.27
N ASP A 177 14.39 4.22 12.13
CA ASP A 177 14.23 3.92 13.57
C ASP A 177 14.10 5.17 14.45
N GLY A 178 14.13 6.38 13.87
CA GLY A 178 14.11 7.65 14.61
C GLY A 178 12.73 8.18 15.03
N GLY A 179 11.64 7.55 14.57
CA GLY A 179 10.26 7.96 14.88
C GLY A 179 9.65 7.23 16.08
N SER A 180 8.51 7.70 16.58
CA SER A 180 7.78 7.02 17.67
C SER A 180 7.18 5.66 17.26
N GLN A 181 6.97 5.46 15.96
CA GLN A 181 6.82 4.13 15.34
C GLN A 181 7.99 3.91 14.37
N PRO A 182 8.99 3.09 14.74
CA PRO A 182 10.01 2.64 13.80
C PRO A 182 9.39 1.88 12.63
N VAL A 183 9.69 2.31 11.41
CA VAL A 183 9.17 1.68 10.18
C VAL A 183 10.28 1.09 9.34
N GLN A 184 9.90 0.12 8.53
CA GLN A 184 10.72 -0.47 7.47
C GLN A 184 10.05 -0.25 6.13
N VAL A 185 10.86 -0.05 5.09
CA VAL A 185 10.45 -0.08 3.68
C VAL A 185 11.04 -1.34 3.06
N LEU A 186 10.19 -2.21 2.56
CA LEU A 186 10.57 -3.40 1.80
C LEU A 186 10.52 -3.05 0.31
N LEU A 187 11.62 -3.27 -0.40
CA LEU A 187 11.73 -3.12 -1.85
C LEU A 187 11.41 -4.45 -2.53
N LEU A 188 10.34 -4.48 -3.33
CA LEU A 188 9.69 -5.70 -3.79
C LEU A 188 9.74 -5.86 -5.32
N PRO A 189 9.43 -7.05 -5.86
CA PRO A 189 9.21 -7.26 -7.29
C PRO A 189 8.16 -6.32 -7.89
N ASP A 190 8.18 -6.15 -9.22
CA ASP A 190 7.18 -5.39 -9.99
C ASP A 190 7.10 -3.90 -9.59
N GLY A 191 8.25 -3.29 -9.27
CA GLY A 191 8.34 -1.89 -8.87
C GLY A 191 7.66 -1.56 -7.53
N ALA A 192 7.30 -2.56 -6.74
CA ALA A 192 6.51 -2.36 -5.53
C ALA A 192 7.37 -2.03 -4.30
N SER A 193 6.77 -1.33 -3.36
CA SER A 193 7.30 -1.12 -2.01
C SER A 193 6.23 -1.31 -0.95
N ALA A 194 6.60 -1.78 0.23
CA ALA A 194 5.72 -1.78 1.40
C ALA A 194 6.40 -1.09 2.57
N THR A 195 5.76 -0.07 3.12
CA THR A 195 6.22 0.66 4.30
C THR A 195 5.31 0.34 5.48
N CYS A 196 5.87 -0.20 6.55
CA CYS A 196 5.11 -0.57 7.73
C CYS A 196 5.98 -0.58 8.99
N PRO A 197 5.39 -0.55 10.20
CA PRO A 197 6.15 -0.81 11.41
C PRO A 197 6.79 -2.20 11.38
N LYS A 198 7.98 -2.33 11.97
CA LYS A 198 8.56 -3.67 12.28
C LYS A 198 7.74 -4.38 13.35
N ARG A 199 7.22 -3.58 14.29
CA ARG A 199 6.31 -3.96 15.36
C ARG A 199 5.43 -2.77 15.68
N ILE A 200 4.15 -3.00 15.92
CA ILE A 200 3.22 -1.93 16.30
C ILE A 200 3.44 -1.60 17.77
N ILE A 201 3.85 -0.36 18.04
CA ILE A 201 3.94 0.19 19.40
C ILE A 201 2.56 0.76 19.78
N PRO A 202 1.94 0.33 20.88
CA PRO A 202 0.63 0.85 21.30
C PRO A 202 0.67 2.36 21.61
N ARG A 203 -0.49 3.02 21.51
CA ARG A 203 -0.66 4.45 21.85
C ARG A 203 0.15 5.44 21.01
N GLN A 204 0.62 5.01 19.84
CA GLN A 204 1.29 5.83 18.85
C GLN A 204 0.45 5.85 17.57
N PRO A 205 0.45 6.95 16.79
CA PRO A 205 -0.14 6.95 15.46
C PRO A 205 0.53 5.87 14.61
N LEU A 206 -0.22 5.29 13.69
CA LEU A 206 0.20 4.13 12.90
C LEU A 206 -0.25 4.33 11.47
N PHE A 207 0.55 3.87 10.52
CA PHE A 207 0.13 3.79 9.12
C PHE A 207 0.63 2.50 8.48
N LEU A 208 -0.11 2.03 7.49
CA LEU A 208 0.32 1.00 6.54
C LEU A 208 0.39 1.65 5.18
N GLU A 209 1.54 1.58 4.54
CA GLU A 209 1.77 2.20 3.24
C GLU A 209 2.27 1.16 2.24
N ALA A 210 1.79 1.29 1.01
CA ALA A 210 2.30 0.59 -0.14
C ALA A 210 2.68 1.60 -1.21
N GLY A 211 3.61 1.23 -2.09
CA GLY A 211 3.97 2.04 -3.24
C GLY A 211 4.15 1.18 -4.48
N TRP A 212 3.96 1.79 -5.64
CA TRP A 212 4.18 1.17 -6.94
C TRP A 212 4.82 2.17 -7.88
N LEU A 213 6.05 1.88 -8.30
CA LEU A 213 6.73 2.58 -9.37
C LEU A 213 6.17 2.08 -10.71
N ILE A 214 5.21 2.83 -11.26
CA ILE A 214 4.48 2.47 -12.47
C ILE A 214 5.42 2.53 -13.69
N ASP A 215 6.29 3.53 -13.70
CA ASP A 215 7.39 3.68 -14.65
C ASP A 215 8.54 4.47 -13.98
N SER A 216 9.62 4.72 -14.72
CA SER A 216 10.82 5.41 -14.19
C SER A 216 10.58 6.82 -13.65
N HIS A 217 9.47 7.45 -14.00
CA HIS A 217 9.12 8.82 -13.65
C HIS A 217 7.79 8.95 -12.93
N THR A 218 6.97 7.90 -12.82
CA THR A 218 5.65 7.95 -12.19
C THR A 218 5.53 6.90 -11.09
N ARG A 219 5.18 7.35 -9.90
CA ARG A 219 5.00 6.51 -8.73
C ARG A 219 3.66 6.80 -8.07
N GLN A 220 3.01 5.75 -7.58
CA GLN A 220 1.89 5.88 -6.67
C GLN A 220 2.26 5.36 -5.29
N ARG A 221 1.67 5.98 -4.27
CA ARG A 221 1.71 5.50 -2.88
C ARG A 221 0.33 5.53 -2.29
N MET A 222 0.00 4.54 -1.48
CA MET A 222 -1.25 4.49 -0.76
C MET A 222 -0.96 4.32 0.72
N ILE A 223 -1.57 5.16 1.55
CA ILE A 223 -1.32 5.23 2.98
C ILE A 223 -2.65 5.09 3.72
N ARG A 224 -2.77 4.03 4.51
CA ARG A 224 -3.90 3.80 5.43
C ARG A 224 -3.48 4.21 6.84
N SER A 225 -4.12 5.25 7.38
CA SER A 225 -3.68 5.94 8.60
C SER A 225 -4.58 5.66 9.79
N TYR A 226 -3.99 5.53 10.98
CA TYR A 226 -4.64 5.24 12.24
C TYR A 226 -4.17 6.23 13.31
N ASP A 227 -5.07 6.60 14.23
CA ASP A 227 -4.75 7.47 15.35
C ASP A 227 -4.02 6.72 16.48
N THR A 228 -3.72 7.44 17.57
CA THR A 228 -3.08 6.89 18.77
C THR A 228 -3.95 5.87 19.50
N SER A 229 -5.28 5.87 19.31
CA SER A 229 -6.16 4.85 19.85
C SER A 229 -6.20 3.59 18.98
N GLY A 230 -5.60 3.65 17.79
CA GLY A 230 -5.64 2.58 16.79
C GLY A 230 -6.89 2.63 15.92
N ALA A 231 -7.71 3.68 15.99
CA ALA A 231 -8.88 3.86 15.14
C ALA A 231 -8.44 4.33 13.76
N TRP A 232 -9.02 3.74 12.71
CA TRP A 232 -8.73 4.12 11.33
C TRP A 232 -9.26 5.53 11.04
N LEU A 233 -8.38 6.39 10.52
CA LEU A 233 -8.65 7.80 10.25
C LEU A 233 -8.94 8.08 8.79
N SER A 234 -8.08 7.58 7.89
CA SER A 234 -8.12 7.96 6.48
C SER A 234 -7.40 6.97 5.57
N LEU A 235 -7.65 7.12 4.27
CA LEU A 235 -6.91 6.51 3.19
C LEU A 235 -6.44 7.62 2.24
N THR A 236 -5.14 7.66 1.97
CA THR A 236 -4.53 8.64 1.08
C THR A 236 -3.90 7.94 -0.12
N LEU A 237 -4.21 8.39 -1.33
CA LEU A 237 -3.51 8.01 -2.56
C LEU A 237 -2.66 9.18 -3.03
N VAL A 238 -1.36 8.97 -3.13
CA VAL A 238 -0.39 9.91 -3.70
C VAL A 238 -0.05 9.45 -5.10
N THR A 239 -0.10 10.36 -6.07
CA THR A 239 0.51 10.17 -7.40
C THR A 239 1.60 11.22 -7.56
N GLU A 240 2.83 10.78 -7.78
CA GLU A 240 4.02 11.63 -7.80
C GLU A 240 4.91 11.34 -9.02
N HIS A 241 5.55 12.39 -9.51
CA HIS A 241 6.42 12.36 -10.67
C HIS A 241 7.84 12.78 -10.31
N LYS A 242 8.81 12.08 -10.88
CA LYS A 242 10.24 12.38 -10.71
C LYS A 242 10.63 13.62 -11.52
N ILE A 243 11.45 14.49 -10.94
CA ILE A 243 11.99 15.71 -11.55
C ILE A 243 13.42 15.49 -12.04
#